data_AF-A0A850A9M9-F1
#
_entry.id   AF-A0A850A9M9-F1
#
_cell.length_a   1.000
_cell.length_b   1.000
_cell.length_c   1.000
_cell.angle_alpha   90.00
_cell.angle_beta   90.00
_cell.angle_gamma   90.00
#
_symmetry.space_group_name_H-M   'P 1'
#
loop_
_entity.id
_entity.type
_entity.pdbx_description
1 polymer ?
#
loop_
_entity_poly.entity_id
_entity_poly.type
_entity_poly.pdbx_seq_one_letter_code
_entity_poly.pdbx_strand_id
1 'polypeptide(L)'
;MMPLSFFKFLRSRFIFSLVFPLFLSLHAQPLQFARERIEVEVLGEACVLTGTYYFCETGPAARQPLSVERPDSANFPFNITLYYPFVVTPELPFPDSIQVTDLRSGRPVQFIESARGVYFPVSVPPPDTAIYRVRYRQKTPSAKMEYILTSTQKWNRPLQSADFIIRIPQQYQLISLSPAFDRAAPGSTGEKNAPGMIYFIHRENFMPQSNLTIQWERKTP
;
A
#
# COMPACT_ATOMS: atom_id res chain seq x y z
N MET A 1 -86.07 -34.03 9.64
CA MET A 1 -84.93 -34.77 9.06
C MET A 1 -83.84 -33.77 8.72
N MET A 2 -82.69 -33.82 9.40
CA MET A 2 -81.42 -33.18 8.99
C MET A 2 -80.98 -33.72 7.61
N PRO A 3 -80.04 -33.12 6.82
CA PRO A 3 -78.79 -32.47 7.29
C PRO A 3 -78.10 -31.41 6.35
N LEU A 4 -76.83 -31.09 6.68
CA LEU A 4 -75.72 -30.50 5.89
C LEU A 4 -75.77 -28.98 5.58
N SER A 5 -75.01 -28.13 6.29
CA SER A 5 -73.57 -27.80 6.15
C SER A 5 -73.20 -27.00 4.88
N PHE A 6 -72.56 -25.83 5.05
CA PHE A 6 -71.22 -25.56 4.51
C PHE A 6 -70.71 -24.17 4.94
N PHE A 7 -69.74 -24.18 5.86
CA PHE A 7 -68.77 -23.09 6.08
C PHE A 7 -67.93 -22.91 4.81
N LYS A 8 -67.72 -21.66 4.36
CA LYS A 8 -66.56 -21.32 3.52
C LYS A 8 -65.68 -20.33 4.25
N PHE A 9 -64.67 -20.91 4.90
CA PHE A 9 -63.55 -20.25 5.53
C PHE A 9 -62.67 -19.59 4.46
N LEU A 10 -62.40 -18.30 4.60
CA LEU A 10 -61.46 -17.56 3.76
C LEU A 10 -60.04 -18.09 4.05
N ARG A 11 -59.45 -18.82 3.10
CA ARG A 11 -58.06 -19.29 3.19
C ARG A 11 -57.11 -18.11 3.04
N SER A 12 -56.61 -17.59 4.15
CA SER A 12 -55.45 -16.69 4.19
C SER A 12 -54.22 -17.45 3.70
N ARG A 13 -53.62 -17.00 2.59
CA ARG A 13 -52.38 -17.55 2.05
C ARG A 13 -51.22 -16.99 2.88
N PHE A 14 -50.59 -17.84 3.68
CA PHE A 14 -49.27 -17.58 4.24
C PHE A 14 -48.25 -17.52 3.09
N ILE A 15 -47.78 -16.32 2.77
CA ILE A 15 -46.62 -16.12 1.89
C ILE A 15 -45.38 -16.38 2.74
N PHE A 16 -44.79 -17.56 2.60
CA PHE A 16 -43.46 -17.86 3.13
C PHE A 16 -42.46 -17.03 2.32
N SER A 17 -42.10 -15.85 2.83
CA SER A 17 -41.04 -15.03 2.24
C SER A 17 -39.72 -15.78 2.42
N LEU A 18 -39.27 -16.44 1.35
CA LEU A 18 -37.98 -17.08 1.26
C LEU A 18 -36.90 -15.99 1.38
N VAL A 19 -36.40 -15.76 2.60
CA VAL A 19 -35.24 -14.92 2.84
C VAL A 19 -34.04 -15.67 2.25
N PHE A 20 -33.75 -15.41 0.99
CA PHE A 20 -32.54 -15.89 0.33
C PHE A 20 -31.36 -15.22 1.04
N PRO A 21 -30.48 -15.96 1.74
CA PRO A 21 -29.24 -15.36 2.21
C PRO A 21 -28.46 -14.99 0.94
N LEU A 22 -28.38 -13.68 0.66
CA LEU A 22 -27.40 -13.14 -0.26
C LEU A 22 -26.03 -13.53 0.32
N PHE A 23 -25.50 -14.67 -0.15
CA PHE A 23 -24.09 -14.97 -0.04
C PHE A 23 -23.37 -13.89 -0.82
N LEU A 24 -23.01 -12.81 -0.13
CA LEU A 24 -22.07 -11.82 -0.61
C LEU A 24 -20.78 -12.58 -0.93
N SER A 25 -20.59 -12.93 -2.20
CA SER A 25 -19.33 -13.43 -2.69
C SER A 25 -18.31 -12.32 -2.45
N LEU A 26 -17.51 -12.46 -1.40
CA LEU A 26 -16.33 -11.65 -1.14
C LEU A 26 -15.41 -11.82 -2.35
N HIS A 27 -15.54 -10.91 -3.32
CA HIS A 27 -14.69 -10.89 -4.50
C HIS A 27 -13.28 -10.53 -4.01
N ALA A 28 -12.42 -11.53 -3.89
CA ALA A 28 -11.01 -11.33 -3.64
C ALA A 28 -10.41 -10.56 -4.82
N GLN A 29 -9.72 -9.45 -4.54
CA GLN A 29 -8.98 -8.74 -5.58
C GLN A 29 -7.94 -9.70 -6.21
N PRO A 30 -7.74 -9.65 -7.54
CA PRO A 30 -6.80 -10.55 -8.21
C PRO A 30 -5.33 -10.25 -7.85
N LEU A 31 -5.08 -9.03 -7.35
CA LEU A 31 -3.78 -8.55 -6.90
C LEU A 31 -3.82 -8.31 -5.39
N GLN A 32 -2.81 -8.81 -4.68
CA GLN A 32 -2.55 -8.51 -3.28
C GLN A 32 -1.35 -7.58 -3.16
N PHE A 33 -1.52 -6.45 -2.46
CA PHE A 33 -0.40 -5.66 -1.94
C PHE A 33 0.04 -6.29 -0.61
N ALA A 34 1.17 -6.99 -0.63
CA ALA A 34 1.54 -7.90 0.46
C ALA A 34 2.47 -7.26 1.48
N ARG A 35 3.48 -6.50 1.03
CA ARG A 35 4.51 -5.89 1.90
C ARG A 35 4.93 -4.54 1.36
N GLU A 36 5.41 -3.69 2.26
CA GLU A 36 6.08 -2.45 1.89
C GLU A 36 7.33 -2.20 2.73
N ARG A 37 8.30 -1.51 2.12
CA ARG A 37 9.45 -0.96 2.81
C ARG A 37 9.66 0.47 2.36
N ILE A 38 9.61 1.39 3.30
CA ILE A 38 9.75 2.82 3.07
C ILE A 38 11.03 3.31 3.73
N GLU A 39 11.87 3.96 2.95
CA GLU A 39 13.07 4.61 3.45
C GLU A 39 12.96 6.10 3.19
N VAL A 40 13.04 6.90 4.25
CA VAL A 40 13.02 8.36 4.17
C VAL A 40 14.37 8.89 4.61
N GLU A 41 14.91 9.80 3.82
CA GLU A 41 16.20 10.42 4.07
C GLU A 41 16.06 11.94 3.99
N VAL A 42 16.33 12.61 5.10
CA VAL A 42 16.30 14.08 5.18
C VAL A 42 17.58 14.64 4.57
N LEU A 43 17.44 15.51 3.56
CA LEU A 43 18.52 16.13 2.80
C LEU A 43 18.32 17.65 2.71
N GLY A 44 18.59 18.35 3.80
CA GLY A 44 18.47 19.82 3.79
C GLY A 44 17.00 20.26 3.79
N GLU A 45 16.63 20.94 2.71
CA GLU A 45 15.26 21.42 2.44
C GLU A 45 14.44 20.43 1.59
N ALA A 46 14.90 19.19 1.47
CA ALA A 46 14.19 18.13 0.77
C ALA A 46 14.33 16.81 1.51
N CYS A 47 13.45 15.87 1.17
CA CYS A 47 13.58 14.47 1.51
C CYS A 47 13.70 13.63 0.24
N VAL A 48 14.43 12.53 0.34
CA VAL A 48 14.33 11.43 -0.61
C VAL A 48 13.51 10.33 0.06
N LEU A 49 12.44 9.90 -0.59
CA LEU A 49 11.67 8.73 -0.19
C LEU A 49 11.92 7.61 -1.19
N THR A 50 12.19 6.41 -0.68
CA THR A 50 12.27 5.18 -1.46
C THR A 50 11.28 4.18 -0.91
N GLY A 51 10.20 3.94 -1.65
CA GLY A 51 9.25 2.88 -1.36
C GLY A 51 9.54 1.63 -2.18
N THR A 52 9.55 0.47 -1.55
CA THR A 52 9.65 -0.85 -2.20
C THR A 52 8.39 -1.64 -1.89
N TYR A 53 7.69 -2.08 -2.93
CA TYR A 53 6.35 -2.65 -2.86
C TYR A 53 6.34 -4.05 -3.42
N TYR A 54 5.67 -4.96 -2.70
CA TYR A 54 5.58 -6.37 -3.07
C TYR A 54 4.13 -6.71 -3.42
N PHE A 55 3.90 -7.13 -4.66
CA PHE A 55 2.58 -7.50 -5.16
C PHE A 55 2.53 -8.98 -5.55
N CYS A 56 1.48 -9.67 -5.12
CA CYS A 56 1.27 -11.09 -5.40
C CYS A 56 -0.05 -11.30 -6.12
N GLU A 57 -0.12 -12.29 -7.02
CA GLU A 57 -1.40 -12.72 -7.59
C GLU A 57 -2.15 -13.61 -6.60
N THR A 58 -3.44 -13.31 -6.35
CA THR A 58 -4.29 -14.07 -5.41
C THR A 58 -5.46 -14.80 -6.07
N GLY A 59 -5.51 -14.77 -7.40
CA GLY A 59 -6.55 -15.41 -8.21
C GLY A 59 -6.56 -16.95 -8.12
N PRO A 60 -7.63 -17.62 -8.59
CA PRO A 60 -7.73 -19.08 -8.59
C PRO A 60 -6.56 -19.79 -9.30
N ALA A 61 -6.00 -19.16 -10.33
CA ALA A 61 -4.83 -19.62 -11.07
C ALA A 61 -3.56 -19.75 -10.19
N ALA A 62 -3.39 -18.86 -9.21
CA ALA A 62 -2.27 -18.90 -8.27
C ALA A 62 -2.38 -20.04 -7.23
N ARG A 63 -3.58 -20.60 -7.04
CA ARG A 63 -3.86 -21.64 -6.03
C ARG A 63 -3.77 -23.07 -6.56
N GLN A 64 -3.53 -23.25 -7.86
CA GLN A 64 -3.36 -24.58 -8.43
C GLN A 64 -1.94 -25.10 -8.19
N PRO A 65 -1.77 -26.35 -7.68
CA PRO A 65 -0.48 -26.99 -7.53
C PRO A 65 0.29 -27.00 -8.85
N LEU A 66 1.61 -26.82 -8.80
CA LEU A 66 2.48 -26.85 -9.99
C LEU A 66 2.39 -28.16 -10.81
N SER A 67 1.83 -29.22 -10.22
CA SER A 67 1.68 -30.55 -10.83
C SER A 67 0.40 -30.75 -11.64
N VAL A 68 -0.50 -29.77 -11.68
CA VAL A 68 -1.69 -29.80 -12.54
C VAL A 68 -1.41 -28.91 -13.75
N GLU A 69 -1.58 -29.43 -14.96
CA GLU A 69 -1.49 -28.65 -16.19
C GLU A 69 -2.38 -27.41 -16.06
N ARG A 70 -1.74 -26.26 -15.85
CA ARG A 70 -2.43 -24.98 -15.78
C ARG A 70 -2.98 -24.67 -17.17
N PRO A 71 -4.21 -24.14 -17.29
CA PRO A 71 -4.65 -23.58 -18.57
C PRO A 71 -3.62 -22.55 -19.03
N ASP A 72 -3.32 -22.48 -20.33
CA ASP A 72 -2.26 -21.62 -20.89
C ASP A 72 -2.33 -20.17 -20.39
N SER A 73 -3.54 -19.68 -20.08
CA SER A 73 -3.81 -18.36 -19.49
C SER A 73 -3.15 -18.11 -18.12
N ALA A 74 -2.83 -19.16 -17.36
CA ALA A 74 -2.23 -19.09 -16.02
C ALA A 74 -0.69 -19.12 -16.03
N ASN A 75 -0.09 -19.05 -17.22
CA ASN A 75 1.34 -18.80 -17.43
C ASN A 75 1.65 -17.37 -17.89
N PHE A 76 0.63 -16.54 -18.14
CA PHE A 76 0.82 -15.16 -18.56
C PHE A 76 0.86 -14.21 -17.35
N PRO A 77 1.72 -13.19 -17.37
CA PRO A 77 1.74 -12.21 -16.30
C PRO A 77 0.43 -11.42 -16.24
N PHE A 78 -0.09 -11.23 -15.03
CA PHE A 78 -1.20 -10.34 -14.76
C PHE A 78 -0.72 -8.89 -14.85
N ASN A 79 -1.28 -8.11 -15.77
CA ASN A 79 -0.90 -6.71 -15.99
C ASN A 79 -2.00 -5.77 -15.50
N ILE A 80 -1.60 -4.75 -14.73
CA ILE A 80 -2.49 -3.72 -14.20
C ILE A 80 -1.77 -2.37 -14.15
N THR A 81 -2.50 -1.27 -14.31
CA THR A 81 -1.95 0.07 -14.06
C THR A 81 -2.27 0.47 -12.62
N LEU A 82 -1.24 0.81 -11.84
CA LEU A 82 -1.41 1.34 -10.49
C LEU A 82 -1.31 2.86 -10.48
N TYR A 83 -2.07 3.48 -9.59
CA TYR A 83 -1.93 4.89 -9.24
C TYR A 83 -1.15 5.02 -7.94
N TYR A 84 -0.06 5.77 -7.97
CA TYR A 84 0.78 6.09 -6.82
C TYR A 84 0.57 7.55 -6.40
N PRO A 85 -0.13 7.81 -5.28
CA PRO A 85 -0.40 9.17 -4.84
C PRO A 85 0.79 9.77 -4.08
N PHE A 86 0.98 11.08 -4.22
CA PHE A 86 1.83 11.89 -3.36
C PHE A 86 0.97 12.78 -2.45
N VAL A 87 1.49 13.09 -1.26
CA VAL A 87 0.98 14.23 -0.49
C VAL A 87 1.47 15.49 -1.18
N VAL A 88 0.53 16.29 -1.69
CA VAL A 88 0.82 17.55 -2.38
C VAL A 88 0.06 18.66 -1.69
N THR A 89 0.79 19.52 -1.00
CA THR A 89 0.30 20.74 -0.32
C THR A 89 1.29 21.88 -0.56
N PRO A 90 0.98 23.13 -0.22
CA PRO A 90 1.96 24.22 -0.31
C PRO A 90 3.26 23.96 0.48
N GLU A 91 3.18 23.22 1.57
CA GLU A 91 4.31 22.84 2.44
C GLU A 91 5.04 21.58 1.98
N LEU A 92 4.42 20.81 1.08
CA LEU A 92 4.94 19.59 0.47
C LEU A 92 4.61 19.62 -1.04
N PRO A 93 5.34 20.43 -1.83
CA PRO A 93 5.08 20.54 -3.26
C PRO A 93 5.30 19.21 -3.98
N PHE A 94 4.81 19.10 -5.21
CA PHE A 94 4.99 17.89 -6.02
C PHE A 94 6.48 17.49 -6.11
N PRO A 95 6.82 16.18 -6.08
CA PRO A 95 8.21 15.74 -6.20
C PRO A 95 8.91 16.30 -7.45
N ASP A 96 10.17 16.71 -7.31
CA ASP A 96 10.95 17.25 -8.44
C ASP A 96 11.79 16.20 -9.18
N SER A 97 11.83 14.97 -8.66
CA SER A 97 12.33 13.81 -9.37
C SER A 97 11.59 12.57 -8.92
N ILE A 98 11.21 11.72 -9.86
CA ILE A 98 10.49 10.47 -9.64
C ILE A 98 11.15 9.38 -10.50
N GLN A 99 11.38 8.22 -9.90
CA GLN A 99 11.88 7.03 -10.58
C GLN A 99 11.02 5.84 -10.15
N VAL A 100 10.49 5.12 -11.13
CA VAL A 100 9.84 3.82 -10.92
C VAL A 100 10.73 2.75 -11.54
N THR A 101 11.02 1.69 -10.79
CA THR A 101 11.89 0.58 -11.22
C THR A 101 11.22 -0.75 -10.91
N ASP A 102 11.18 -1.64 -11.90
CA ASP A 102 10.89 -3.06 -11.66
C ASP A 102 12.18 -3.72 -11.15
N LEU A 103 12.18 -4.14 -9.89
CA LEU A 103 13.37 -4.72 -9.26
C LEU A 103 13.70 -6.12 -9.78
N ARG A 104 12.76 -6.81 -10.45
CA ARG A 104 13.06 -8.11 -11.06
C ARG A 104 13.92 -7.96 -12.30
N SER A 105 13.55 -7.03 -13.19
CA SER A 105 14.32 -6.75 -14.40
C SER A 105 15.45 -5.74 -14.19
N GLY A 106 15.42 -4.98 -13.10
CA GLY A 106 16.33 -3.86 -12.84
C GLY A 106 16.09 -2.66 -13.75
N ARG A 107 14.99 -2.64 -14.51
CA ARG A 107 14.73 -1.64 -15.54
C ARG A 107 13.81 -0.52 -15.04
N PRO A 108 14.01 0.71 -15.52
CA PRO A 108 13.07 1.80 -15.26
C PRO A 108 11.72 1.48 -15.92
N VAL A 109 10.65 1.85 -15.23
CA VAL A 109 9.26 1.71 -15.69
C VAL A 109 8.75 3.08 -16.08
N GLN A 110 8.20 3.18 -17.28
CA GLN A 110 7.57 4.43 -17.74
C GLN A 110 6.31 4.71 -16.93
N PHE A 111 6.07 5.99 -16.63
CA PHE A 111 4.90 6.42 -15.88
C PHE A 111 4.31 7.70 -16.49
N ILE A 112 3.06 7.97 -16.15
CA ILE A 112 2.35 9.19 -16.55
C ILE A 112 2.09 10.00 -15.28
N GLU A 113 2.56 11.24 -15.25
CA GLU A 113 2.30 12.15 -14.14
C GLU A 113 0.84 12.62 -14.13
N SER A 114 0.31 12.81 -12.93
CA SER A 114 -0.94 13.49 -12.66
C SER A 114 -0.68 14.62 -11.66
N ALA A 115 -1.68 15.46 -11.40
CA ALA A 115 -1.55 16.56 -10.44
C ALA A 115 -1.15 16.11 -9.02
N ARG A 116 -1.39 14.85 -8.64
CA ARG A 116 -1.18 14.35 -7.27
C ARG A 116 -0.54 12.96 -7.19
N GLY A 117 0.08 12.50 -8.27
CA GLY A 117 0.63 11.16 -8.32
C GLY A 117 1.17 10.78 -9.68
N VAL A 118 1.45 9.49 -9.84
CA VAL A 118 1.84 8.89 -11.12
C VAL A 118 1.06 7.61 -11.38
N TYR A 119 0.82 7.31 -12.65
CA TYR A 119 0.29 6.04 -13.10
C TYR A 119 1.40 5.22 -13.74
N PHE A 120 1.56 3.95 -13.36
CA PHE A 120 2.55 3.07 -13.98
C PHE A 120 2.05 1.63 -14.09
N PRO A 121 2.52 0.87 -15.11
CA PRO A 121 2.15 -0.53 -15.27
C PRO A 121 2.90 -1.43 -14.27
N VAL A 122 2.17 -2.38 -13.70
CA VAL A 122 2.66 -3.49 -12.89
C VAL A 122 2.36 -4.80 -13.60
N SER A 123 3.36 -5.66 -13.69
CA SER A 123 3.29 -6.98 -14.29
C SER A 123 3.63 -8.01 -13.22
N VAL A 124 2.66 -8.84 -12.85
CA VAL A 124 2.83 -9.89 -11.83
C VAL A 124 2.91 -11.25 -12.52
N PRO A 125 4.08 -11.91 -12.52
CA PRO A 125 4.21 -13.24 -13.09
C PRO A 125 3.58 -14.27 -12.17
N PRO A 126 2.76 -15.23 -12.65
CA PRO A 126 2.34 -16.37 -11.84
C PRO A 126 3.48 -17.37 -11.66
N PRO A 127 3.67 -18.02 -10.49
CA PRO A 127 3.09 -17.78 -9.16
C PRO A 127 3.95 -16.85 -8.28
N ASP A 128 4.61 -15.88 -8.89
CA ASP A 128 5.70 -15.10 -8.31
C ASP A 128 5.21 -13.78 -7.68
N THR A 129 6.13 -13.06 -7.02
CA THR A 129 5.92 -11.73 -6.47
C THR A 129 6.55 -10.69 -7.38
N ALA A 130 5.79 -9.68 -7.78
CA ALA A 130 6.33 -8.52 -8.46
C ALA A 130 6.84 -7.51 -7.43
N ILE A 131 8.05 -6.98 -7.64
CA ILE A 131 8.69 -6.06 -6.72
C ILE A 131 9.00 -4.75 -7.45
N TYR A 132 8.36 -3.67 -7.02
CA TYR A 132 8.55 -2.35 -7.62
C TYR A 132 9.15 -1.39 -6.61
N ARG A 133 10.07 -0.54 -7.08
CA ARG A 133 10.63 0.56 -6.31
C ARG A 133 10.15 1.88 -6.89
N VAL A 134 9.60 2.74 -6.04
CA VAL A 134 9.33 4.14 -6.34
C VAL A 134 10.28 4.97 -5.49
N ARG A 135 11.19 5.71 -6.14
CA ARG A 135 12.08 6.66 -5.48
C ARG A 135 11.73 8.06 -5.94
N TYR A 136 11.59 8.99 -5.01
CA TYR A 136 11.35 10.39 -5.37
C TYR A 136 12.02 11.34 -4.39
N ARG A 137 12.35 12.53 -4.90
CA ARG A 137 12.81 13.67 -4.10
C ARG A 137 11.70 14.69 -4.02
N GLN A 138 11.38 15.14 -2.80
CA GLN A 138 10.33 16.12 -2.55
C GLN A 138 10.88 17.22 -1.65
N LYS A 139 10.59 18.48 -1.99
CA LYS A 139 10.98 19.61 -1.13
C LYS A 139 10.14 19.63 0.14
N THR A 140 10.75 20.03 1.24
CA THR A 140 10.19 20.03 2.60
C THR A 140 10.55 21.34 3.31
N PRO A 141 10.07 22.51 2.83
CA PRO A 141 10.43 23.82 3.36
C PRO A 141 10.03 24.02 4.84
N SER A 142 9.02 23.27 5.31
CA SER A 142 8.54 23.30 6.69
C SER A 142 9.21 22.28 7.61
N ALA A 143 10.28 21.61 7.14
CA ALA A 143 10.94 20.52 7.86
C ALA A 143 9.98 19.42 8.34
N LYS A 144 8.99 19.13 7.50
CA LYS A 144 7.96 18.11 7.69
C LYS A 144 7.85 17.27 6.42
N MET A 145 7.60 15.98 6.59
CA MET A 145 7.30 15.02 5.53
C MET A 145 6.07 14.21 5.92
N GLU A 146 5.24 13.88 4.94
CA GLU A 146 4.10 12.98 5.10
C GLU A 146 4.07 11.96 3.97
N TYR A 147 3.86 10.69 4.32
CA TYR A 147 3.71 9.59 3.38
C TYR A 147 2.39 8.84 3.63
N ILE A 148 1.65 8.59 2.56
CA ILE A 148 0.30 8.02 2.60
C ILE A 148 0.39 6.53 2.95
N LEU A 149 -0.11 6.16 4.13
CA LEU A 149 -0.27 4.75 4.53
C LEU A 149 -1.72 4.30 4.44
N THR A 150 -2.65 5.22 4.70
CA THR A 150 -4.08 4.92 4.80
C THR A 150 -4.70 4.34 3.51
N SER A 151 -4.04 4.51 2.36
CA SER A 151 -4.45 3.85 1.11
C SER A 151 -4.42 2.33 1.17
N THR A 152 -3.66 1.72 2.09
CA THR A 152 -3.67 0.26 2.34
C THR A 152 -5.08 -0.25 2.62
N GLN A 153 -5.94 0.54 3.26
CA GLN A 153 -7.33 0.16 3.55
C GLN A 153 -8.14 -0.14 2.27
N LYS A 154 -7.82 0.51 1.14
CA LYS A 154 -8.51 0.30 -0.15
C LYS A 154 -8.23 -1.08 -0.76
N TRP A 155 -7.20 -1.78 -0.29
CA TRP A 155 -6.89 -3.15 -0.67
C TRP A 155 -7.71 -4.18 0.10
N ASN A 156 -8.50 -3.75 1.09
CA ASN A 156 -9.36 -4.59 1.93
C ASN A 156 -8.62 -5.75 2.62
N ARG A 157 -7.31 -5.60 2.81
CA ARG A 157 -6.46 -6.60 3.46
C ARG A 157 -5.26 -5.91 4.13
N PRO A 158 -4.88 -6.30 5.35
CA PRO A 158 -3.67 -5.77 5.97
C PRO A 158 -2.44 -6.20 5.17
N LEU A 159 -1.40 -5.37 5.22
CA LEU A 159 -0.06 -5.79 4.80
C LEU A 159 0.41 -6.92 5.71
N GLN A 160 1.08 -7.91 5.13
CA GLN A 160 1.77 -8.93 5.91
C GLN A 160 2.81 -8.26 6.79
N SER A 161 3.70 -7.46 6.19
CA SER A 161 4.69 -6.67 6.91
C SER A 161 4.91 -5.29 6.28
N ALA A 162 5.30 -4.32 7.09
CA ALA A 162 5.69 -2.98 6.69
C ALA A 162 6.90 -2.51 7.49
N ASP A 163 7.97 -2.13 6.78
CA ASP A 163 9.20 -1.59 7.36
C ASP A 163 9.35 -0.11 7.01
N PHE A 164 9.64 0.73 7.99
CA PHE A 164 9.93 2.15 7.81
C PHE A 164 11.30 2.49 8.40
N ILE A 165 12.15 3.13 7.61
CA ILE A 165 13.50 3.54 8.01
C ILE A 165 13.64 5.03 7.75
N ILE A 166 13.80 5.80 8.82
CA ILE A 166 13.90 7.26 8.76
C ILE A 166 15.33 7.65 9.14
N ARG A 167 16.03 8.34 8.22
CA ARG A 167 17.41 8.81 8.39
C ARG A 167 17.41 10.32 8.58
N ILE A 168 17.85 10.75 9.76
CA ILE A 168 17.96 12.16 10.15
C ILE A 168 19.46 12.49 10.30
N PRO A 169 20.03 13.36 9.44
CA PRO A 169 21.42 13.78 9.55
C PRO A 169 21.75 14.47 10.88
N GLN A 170 23.01 14.42 11.31
CA GLN A 170 23.44 14.94 12.62
C GLN A 170 23.10 16.41 12.86
N GLN A 171 23.05 17.25 11.82
CA GLN A 171 22.68 18.67 11.92
C GLN A 171 21.18 18.91 12.21
N TYR A 172 20.37 17.86 12.17
CA TYR A 172 18.94 17.91 12.50
C TYR A 172 18.63 17.06 13.74
N GLN A 173 17.50 17.36 14.38
CA GLN A 173 16.91 16.52 15.41
C GLN A 173 15.44 16.23 15.09
N LEU A 174 15.02 15.01 15.42
CA LEU A 174 13.64 14.58 15.25
C LEU A 174 12.76 15.26 16.30
N ILE A 175 11.69 15.92 15.85
CA ILE A 175 10.68 16.54 16.71
C ILE A 175 9.49 15.62 16.90
N SER A 176 9.01 15.01 15.82
CA SER A 176 7.94 14.03 15.90
C SER A 176 8.05 12.99 14.79
N LEU A 177 7.61 11.77 15.11
CA LEU A 177 7.49 10.65 14.19
C LEU A 177 6.24 9.85 14.55
N SER A 178 5.31 9.73 13.61
CA SER A 178 4.13 8.88 13.75
C SER A 178 4.01 7.97 12.54
N PRO A 179 3.78 6.66 12.70
CA PRO A 179 3.64 5.94 13.97
C PRO A 179 4.94 5.90 14.79
N ALA A 180 4.83 5.57 16.08
CA ALA A 180 5.98 5.51 16.98
C ALA A 180 7.04 4.49 16.49
N PHE A 181 8.31 4.84 16.65
CA PHE A 181 9.42 3.96 16.27
C PHE A 181 9.72 2.90 17.33
N ASP A 182 10.24 1.77 16.88
CA ASP A 182 10.58 0.64 17.75
C ASP A 182 12.00 0.78 18.31
N ARG A 183 12.92 1.30 17.50
CA ARG A 183 14.30 1.56 17.91
C ARG A 183 14.92 2.72 17.12
N ALA A 184 15.95 3.32 17.72
CA ALA A 184 16.81 4.30 17.07
C ALA A 184 18.28 3.90 17.26
N ALA A 185 19.11 4.13 16.26
CA ALA A 185 20.55 3.87 16.32
C ALA A 185 21.34 4.93 15.55
N PRO A 186 22.57 5.27 15.98
CA PRO A 186 23.49 6.04 15.14
C PRO A 186 23.76 5.30 13.83
N GLY A 187 23.93 6.04 12.73
CA GLY A 187 24.28 5.44 11.46
C GLY A 187 24.59 6.47 10.39
N SER A 188 24.89 5.98 9.19
CA SER A 188 25.15 6.82 8.02
C SER A 188 23.85 7.29 7.38
N THR A 189 23.83 8.56 7.03
CA THR A 189 22.76 9.30 6.36
C THR A 189 23.36 10.04 5.17
N GLY A 190 22.58 10.38 4.16
CA GLY A 190 23.06 11.23 3.07
C GLY A 190 23.78 10.49 1.95
N GLU A 191 23.90 11.21 0.84
CA GLU A 191 24.75 10.93 -0.33
C GLU A 191 26.26 10.87 -0.03
N LYS A 192 26.68 11.09 1.23
CA LYS A 192 28.08 11.09 1.67
C LYS A 192 28.35 10.26 2.92
N ASN A 193 27.42 9.38 3.31
CA ASN A 193 27.52 8.59 4.55
C ASN A 193 27.78 9.44 5.82
N ALA A 194 27.21 10.66 5.85
CA ALA A 194 27.34 11.57 6.97
C ALA A 194 26.70 10.96 8.24
N PRO A 195 27.28 11.19 9.42
CA PRO A 195 26.70 10.70 10.66
C PRO A 195 25.29 11.26 10.89
N GLY A 196 24.45 10.46 11.53
CA GLY A 196 23.10 10.84 11.91
C GLY A 196 22.44 9.76 12.75
N MET A 197 21.12 9.89 12.91
CA MET A 197 20.28 8.91 13.60
C MET A 197 19.36 8.21 12.60
N ILE A 198 19.20 6.90 12.77
CA ILE A 198 18.30 6.06 12.01
C ILE A 198 17.21 5.54 12.95
N TYR A 199 15.95 5.82 12.61
CA TYR A 199 14.77 5.34 13.33
C TYR A 199 14.13 4.21 12.53
N PHE A 200 13.75 3.15 13.23
CA PHE A 200 13.18 1.94 12.62
C PHE A 200 11.78 1.71 13.16
N ILE A 201 10.85 1.43 12.26
CA ILE A 201 9.49 1.04 12.55
C ILE A 201 9.22 -0.25 11.77
N HIS A 202 8.67 -1.24 12.43
CA HIS A 202 8.28 -2.52 11.88
C HIS A 202 6.87 -2.86 12.33
N ARG A 203 6.02 -3.26 11.39
CA ARG A 203 4.63 -3.64 11.66
C ARG A 203 4.30 -4.92 10.91
N GLU A 204 3.56 -5.80 11.57
CA GLU A 204 3.02 -7.05 11.01
C GLU A 204 1.50 -6.99 11.01
N ASN A 205 0.84 -7.66 10.07
CA ASN A 205 -0.63 -7.61 9.89
C ASN A 205 -1.16 -6.16 9.91
N PHE A 206 -0.47 -5.28 9.20
CA PHE A 206 -0.59 -3.84 9.35
C PHE A 206 -1.73 -3.26 8.52
N MET A 207 -2.72 -2.67 9.19
CA MET A 207 -3.79 -1.88 8.60
C MET A 207 -3.73 -0.44 9.14
N PRO A 208 -2.96 0.46 8.52
CA PRO A 208 -2.73 1.81 9.03
C PRO A 208 -4.02 2.63 9.11
N GLN A 209 -4.20 3.36 10.22
CA GLN A 209 -5.28 4.35 10.41
C GLN A 209 -4.80 5.80 10.22
N SER A 210 -3.50 6.01 10.16
CA SER A 210 -2.88 7.31 9.93
C SER A 210 -1.73 7.18 8.94
N ASN A 211 -1.35 8.31 8.34
CA ASN A 211 -0.17 8.40 7.49
C ASN A 211 1.12 8.39 8.32
N LEU A 212 2.26 8.13 7.65
CA LEU A 212 3.58 8.33 8.23
C LEU A 212 3.86 9.83 8.22
N THR A 213 4.05 10.43 9.39
CA THR A 213 4.44 11.84 9.53
C THR A 213 5.79 11.95 10.21
N ILE A 214 6.64 12.80 9.68
CA ILE A 214 8.00 13.03 10.18
C ILE A 214 8.18 14.55 10.28
N GLN A 215 8.62 15.03 11.42
CA GLN A 215 8.97 16.44 11.63
C GLN A 215 10.31 16.53 12.31
N TRP A 216 11.14 17.46 11.86
CA TRP A 216 12.47 17.70 12.39
C TRP A 216 12.75 19.19 12.46
N GLU A 217 13.85 19.54 13.10
CA GLU A 217 14.38 20.89 13.08
C GLU A 217 15.91 20.88 13.05
N ARG A 218 16.51 21.99 12.64
CA ARG A 218 17.96 22.17 12.70
C ARG A 218 18.37 22.33 14.16
N LYS A 219 19.42 21.63 14.58
CA LYS A 219 19.98 21.82 15.92
C LYS A 219 20.55 23.24 16.02
N THR A 220 20.17 23.96 17.06
CA THR A 220 20.83 25.22 17.42
C THR A 220 22.26 24.89 17.89
N PRO A 221 23.29 25.61 17.42
CA PRO A 221 24.66 25.41 17.87
C PRO A 221 24.84 25.69 19.36
#